data_AF-A0A3B9G505-F1
#
_entry.id   AF-A0A3B9G505-F1
#
_cell.length_a   1.000
_cell.length_b   1.000
_cell.length_c   1.000
_cell.angle_alpha   90.00
_cell.angle_beta   90.00
_cell.angle_gamma   90.00
#
_symmetry.space_group_name_H-M   'P 1'
#
loop_
_entity.id
_entity.type
_entity.pdbx_description
1 polymer ?
#
loop_
_entity_poly.entity_id
_entity_poly.type
_entity_poly.pdbx_seq_one_letter_code
_entity_poly.pdbx_strand_id
1 'polypeptide(L)' 'MLTSPGIVEFMDPRVTKATGLTMFSKNMNIPMEEIMAFGDMDNDVEMLRAAGWGVCLQNGCDEAKA' A
#
# COMPACT_ATOMS: atom_id res chain seq x y z
N MET A 1 -1.69 12.26 5.79
CA MET A 1 -0.62 11.47 5.16
C MET A 1 -0.22 12.17 3.87
N LEU A 2 1.07 12.19 3.52
CA LEU A 2 1.52 12.81 2.27
C LEU A 2 1.47 11.76 1.15
N THR A 3 0.83 12.10 0.04
CA THR A 3 0.69 11.19 -1.13
C THR A 3 1.45 11.72 -2.34
N SER A 4 1.69 13.02 -2.40
CA SER A 4 2.51 13.71 -3.40
C SER A 4 2.94 15.07 -2.84
N PRO A 5 4.04 15.68 -3.30
CA PRO A 5 4.40 17.04 -2.89
C PRO A 5 3.22 18.01 -3.09
N GLY A 6 2.75 18.60 -1.99
CA GLY A 6 1.60 19.53 -2.00
C GLY A 6 0.22 18.88 -1.92
N ILE A 7 0.11 17.54 -1.81
CA ILE A 7 -1.16 16.83 -1.63
C ILE A 7 -1.23 16.20 -0.24
N VAL A 8 -2.28 16.55 0.48
CA VAL A 8 -2.64 15.91 1.75
C VAL A 8 -3.92 15.11 1.56
N GLU A 9 -3.86 13.82 1.86
CA GLU A 9 -5.04 12.95 1.91
C GLU A 9 -5.61 12.90 3.32
N PHE A 10 -6.93 13.10 3.41
CA PHE A 10 -7.75 12.87 4.59
C PHE A 10 -8.73 11.74 4.29
N MET A 11 -8.69 10.70 5.11
CA MET A 11 -9.57 9.55 5.03
C MET A 11 -9.92 9.07 6.43
N ASP A 12 -10.94 8.22 6.53
CA ASP A 12 -11.25 7.52 7.78
C ASP A 12 -10.00 6.76 8.25
N PRO A 13 -9.58 6.88 9.52
CA PRO A 13 -8.36 6.24 10.01
C PRO A 13 -8.39 4.70 9.94
N ARG A 14 -9.56 4.10 9.68
CA ARG A 14 -9.75 2.67 9.49
C ARG A 14 -9.62 2.22 8.04
N VAL A 15 -9.46 3.15 7.10
CA VAL A 15 -9.38 2.87 5.66
C VAL A 15 -8.00 3.23 5.16
N THR A 16 -7.29 2.23 4.64
CA THR A 16 -6.00 2.38 3.97
C THR A 16 -5.94 1.50 2.72
N LYS A 17 -4.93 1.71 1.85
CA LYS A 17 -4.70 0.83 0.69
C LYS A 17 -4.56 -0.64 1.11
N ALA A 18 -3.95 -0.92 2.27
CA ALA A 18 -3.83 -2.27 2.82
C ALA A 18 -5.18 -2.90 3.17
N THR A 19 -6.09 -2.13 3.77
CA THR A 19 -7.45 -2.62 4.05
C THR A 19 -8.22 -2.93 2.76
N GLY A 20 -8.07 -2.10 1.73
CA GLY A 20 -8.63 -2.35 0.40
C GLY A 20 -8.08 -3.62 -0.23
N LEU A 21 -6.75 -3.82 -0.16
CA LEU A 21 -6.09 -5.01 -0.67
C LEU A 21 -6.54 -6.29 0.06
N THR A 22 -6.70 -6.21 1.38
CA THR A 22 -7.21 -7.32 2.19
C THR A 22 -8.65 -7.70 1.80
N MET A 23 -9.50 -6.71 1.54
CA MET A 23 -10.87 -6.97 1.05
C MET A 23 -10.85 -7.58 -0.34
N PHE A 24 -10.02 -7.07 -1.25
CA PHE A 24 -9.85 -7.61 -2.59
C PHE A 24 -9.43 -9.08 -2.57
N SER A 25 -8.38 -9.41 -1.79
CA SER A 25 -7.87 -10.77 -1.58
C SER A 25 -8.97 -11.75 -1.16
N LYS A 26 -9.75 -11.38 -0.14
CA LYS A 26 -10.86 -12.19 0.36
C LYS A 26 -11.95 -12.40 -0.69
N ASN A 27 -12.34 -11.33 -1.40
CA ASN A 27 -13.40 -11.37 -2.38
C ASN A 27 -13.04 -12.21 -3.62
N MET A 28 -11.76 -12.21 -4.00
CA MET A 28 -11.25 -12.99 -5.14
C MET A 28 -10.77 -14.39 -4.75
N ASN A 29 -10.76 -14.70 -3.45
CA ASN A 29 -10.21 -15.95 -2.90
C ASN A 29 -8.75 -16.19 -3.35
N ILE A 30 -7.97 -15.11 -3.39
CA ILE A 30 -6.53 -15.11 -3.75
C ILE A 30 -5.74 -14.88 -2.46
N PRO A 31 -4.87 -15.82 -2.04
CA PRO A 31 -3.99 -15.64 -0.88
C PRO A 31 -3.09 -14.40 -1.02
N MET A 32 -2.78 -13.72 0.09
CA MET A 32 -1.91 -12.53 0.01
C MET A 32 -0.50 -12.83 -0.49
N GLU A 33 -0.02 -14.04 -0.23
CA GLU A 33 1.26 -14.59 -0.71
C GLU A 33 1.38 -14.56 -2.24
N GLU A 34 0.25 -14.62 -2.96
CA GLU A 34 0.20 -14.60 -4.43
C GLU A 34 0.04 -13.19 -5.01
N ILE A 35 -0.01 -12.15 -4.16
CA ILE A 35 -0.23 -10.78 -4.58
C ILE A 35 1.06 -9.97 -4.49
N MET A 36 1.34 -9.25 -5.58
CA MET A 36 2.40 -8.26 -5.67
C MET A 36 1.81 -6.85 -5.69
N ALA A 37 2.31 -5.98 -4.83
CA ALA A 37 1.92 -4.58 -4.74
C ALA A 37 3.11 -3.68 -5.08
N PHE A 38 2.85 -2.62 -5.83
CA PHE A 38 3.84 -1.60 -6.19
C PHE A 38 3.44 -0.26 -5.59
N GLY A 39 4.42 0.51 -5.14
CA GLY A 39 4.17 1.81 -4.50
C GLY A 39 5.46 2.61 -4.30
N ASP A 40 5.31 3.85 -3.90
CA ASP A 40 6.41 4.80 -3.82
C ASP A 40 6.24 5.86 -2.73
N MET A 41 5.06 5.97 -2.10
CA MET A 41 4.75 7.03 -1.15
C MET A 41 4.30 6.48 0.21
N ASP A 42 4.20 7.37 1.21
CA ASP A 42 3.84 7.00 2.59
C ASP A 42 2.53 6.20 2.67
N ASN A 43 1.56 6.52 1.81
CA ASN A 43 0.26 5.84 1.79
C ASN A 43 0.29 4.43 1.18
N ASP A 44 1.40 4.02 0.57
CA ASP A 44 1.61 2.66 0.06
C ASP A 44 2.24 1.73 1.09
N VAL A 45 2.94 2.27 2.11
CA VAL A 45 3.77 1.49 3.05
C VAL A 45 3.02 0.31 3.66
N GLU A 46 1.81 0.54 4.18
CA GLU A 46 1.02 -0.54 4.78
C GLU A 46 0.61 -1.60 3.75
N MET A 47 0.28 -1.20 2.52
CA MET A 47 -0.10 -2.11 1.43
C MET A 47 1.08 -2.95 0.98
N LEU A 48 2.26 -2.32 0.82
CA LEU A 48 3.50 -3.00 0.47
C LEU A 48 3.88 -4.05 1.52
N ARG A 49 3.67 -3.76 2.80
CA ARG A 49 3.90 -4.72 3.90
C ARG A 49 2.85 -5.83 3.98
N ALA A 50 1.61 -5.55 3.58
CA ALA A 50 0.53 -6.52 3.63
C ALA A 50 0.55 -7.52 2.47
N ALA A 51 1.02 -7.10 1.29
CA ALA A 51 1.16 -7.98 0.13
C ALA A 51 2.22 -9.05 0.36
N GLY A 52 2.08 -10.22 -0.28
CA GLY A 52 3.11 -11.24 -0.29
C GLY A 52 4.42 -10.74 -0.90
N TRP A 53 4.30 -9.82 -1.88
CA TRP A 53 5.44 -9.15 -2.51
C TRP A 53 5.21 -7.64 -2.59
N GLY A 54 5.79 -6.89 -1.65
CA GLY A 54 5.86 -5.43 -1.72
C GLY A 54 7.06 -4.97 -2.54
N VAL A 55 6.83 -4.16 -3.58
CA VAL A 55 7.89 -3.58 -4.42
C VAL A 55 7.83 -2.06 -4.35
N CYS A 56 8.85 -1.45 -3.75
CA CYS A 56 9.03 -0.01 -3.79
C CYS A 56 9.71 0.42 -5.09
N LEU A 57 9.17 1.46 -5.75
CA LEU A 57 9.79 2.02 -6.94
C LEU A 57 11.10 2.75 -6.58
N GLN A 58 12.02 2.85 -7.54
CA GLN A 58 13.35 3.45 -7.33
C GLN A 58 13.28 4.88 -6.76
N ASN A 59 12.29 5.66 -7.18
CA ASN A 59 12.04 7.04 -6.77
C ASN A 59 11.18 7.17 -5.49
N GLY A 60 10.82 6.07 -4.83
CA GLY A 60 9.96 6.12 -3.65
C GLY A 60 10.61 6.78 -2.43
N CYS A 61 9.78 7.19 -1.48
CA CYS A 61 10.22 7.73 -0.19
C CYS A 61 10.97 6.68 0.63
N ASP A 62 11.71 7.14 1.63
CA ASP A 62 12.53 6.27 2.48
C ASP A 62 11.64 5.29 3.26
N GLU A 63 10.45 5.72 3.68
CA GLU A 63 9.47 4.90 4.38
C GLU A 63 8.94 3.76 3.52
N ALA A 64 8.75 3.98 2.21
CA ALA A 64 8.32 2.95 1.27
C ALA A 64 9.45 1.95 0.94
N LYS A 65 10.71 2.37 1.04
CA LYS A 65 11.90 1.54 0.77
C LYS A 65 12.34 0.66 1.94
N ALA A 66 11.90 0.98 3.17
CA ALA A 66 12.35 0.35 4.43
C ALA A 66 11.55 -0.90 4.83
#